data_AF-A0A5A7ZTK3-F1
#
_entry.id   AF-A0A5A7ZTK3-F1
#
_cell.length_a   1.000
_cell.length_b   1.000
_cell.length_c   1.000
_cell.angle_alpha   90.00
_cell.angle_beta   90.00
_cell.angle_gamma   90.00
#
_symmetry.space_group_name_H-M   'P 1'
#
loop_
_entity.id
_entity.type
_entity.pdbx_description
1 polymer ?
#
loop_
_entity_poly.entity_id
_entity_poly.type
_entity_poly.pdbx_seq_one_letter_code
_entity_poly.pdbx_strand_id
1 'polypeptide(L)'
;MRSKTKKKNKNKRKVKAQGNKFSIWLEKHWIVEALLGYIFFIMVAIGVGFLTFGNKSIPGPLREFKYVSPLYINLVVLIALPYYSWFGSLREEGFSTLKGFSEVFLYLNGLLFLLHYFIGIALEDGEGFLPPLWNLNPRYVWFPIATYLIFFFIPALTMLILKYNEKKRKKHDQRKSI
;
A
#
# COMPACT_ATOMS: atom_id res chain seq x y z
N MET A 1 31.57 -21.35 29.55
CA MET A 1 30.79 -20.12 29.21
C MET A 1 29.86 -20.33 28.00
N ARG A 2 28.91 -21.28 28.04
CA ARG A 2 28.13 -21.74 26.84
C ARG A 2 26.61 -21.86 27.04
N SER A 3 26.08 -21.44 28.19
CA SER A 3 24.66 -21.67 28.57
C SER A 3 23.70 -20.52 28.23
N LYS A 4 24.18 -19.28 28.10
CA LYS A 4 23.31 -18.11 27.81
C LYS A 4 22.78 -18.09 26.38
N THR A 5 23.50 -18.63 25.40
CA THR A 5 23.12 -18.63 23.97
C THR A 5 22.01 -19.63 23.64
N LYS A 6 22.03 -20.85 24.21
CA LYS A 6 20.96 -21.85 24.02
C LYS A 6 19.62 -21.41 24.62
N LYS A 7 19.64 -20.69 25.75
CA LYS A 7 18.43 -20.18 26.42
C LYS A 7 17.77 -19.05 25.61
N LYS A 8 18.57 -18.18 24.98
CA LYS A 8 18.11 -17.08 24.11
C LYS A 8 17.47 -17.62 22.80
N ASN A 9 18.06 -18.65 22.19
CA ASN A 9 17.48 -19.29 21.00
C ASN A 9 16.21 -20.10 21.30
N LYS A 10 16.14 -20.80 22.45
CA LYS A 10 14.91 -21.47 22.90
C LYS A 10 13.77 -20.48 23.16
N ASN A 11 14.07 -19.31 23.75
CA ASN A 11 13.07 -18.27 23.96
C ASN A 11 12.59 -17.64 22.65
N LYS A 12 13.47 -17.37 21.67
CA LYS A 12 13.05 -16.93 20.33
C LYS A 12 12.17 -17.98 19.62
N ARG A 13 12.52 -19.27 19.69
CA ARG A 13 11.70 -20.36 19.15
C ARG A 13 10.35 -20.50 19.85
N LYS A 14 10.30 -20.32 21.18
CA LYS A 14 9.04 -20.35 21.96
C LYS A 14 8.13 -19.15 21.68
N VAL A 15 8.69 -17.95 21.48
CA VAL A 15 7.91 -16.77 21.10
C VAL A 15 7.39 -16.88 19.65
N LYS A 16 8.16 -17.45 18.72
CA LYS A 16 7.69 -17.79 17.36
C LYS A 16 6.63 -18.92 17.38
N ALA A 17 6.80 -19.93 18.24
CA ALA A 17 5.85 -21.04 18.43
C ALA A 17 4.57 -20.64 19.18
N GLN A 18 4.51 -19.44 19.76
CA GLN A 18 3.29 -18.85 20.32
C GLN A 18 2.51 -18.04 19.26
N GLY A 19 3.08 -17.88 18.05
CA GLY A 19 2.34 -17.44 16.87
C GLY A 19 1.29 -18.49 16.50
N ASN A 20 0.08 -18.04 16.19
CA ASN A 20 -1.09 -18.85 15.88
C ASN A 20 -0.72 -20.14 15.12
N LYS A 21 -1.16 -21.32 15.59
CA LYS A 21 -0.86 -22.63 14.94
C LYS A 21 -1.16 -22.61 13.43
N PHE A 22 -2.17 -21.82 13.05
CA PHE A 22 -2.56 -21.53 11.68
C PHE A 22 -1.48 -20.81 10.85
N SER A 23 -0.80 -19.82 11.43
CA SER A 23 0.27 -19.06 10.76
C SER A 23 1.48 -19.92 10.46
N ILE A 24 1.87 -20.78 11.41
CA ILE A 24 3.01 -21.72 11.23
C ILE A 24 2.65 -22.80 10.21
N TRP A 25 1.37 -23.19 10.14
CA TRP A 25 0.88 -24.14 9.14
C TRP A 25 0.85 -23.50 7.73
N LEU A 26 0.36 -22.27 7.60
CA LEU A 26 0.37 -21.49 6.35
C LEU A 26 1.79 -21.32 5.79
N GLU A 27 2.76 -20.98 6.65
CA GLU A 27 4.17 -20.82 6.27
C GLU A 27 4.75 -22.11 5.63
N LYS A 28 4.26 -23.29 6.03
CA LYS A 28 4.65 -24.57 5.43
C LYS A 28 3.94 -24.88 4.11
N HIS A 29 2.79 -24.27 3.87
CA HIS A 29 1.93 -24.50 2.72
C HIS A 29 1.82 -23.23 1.86
N TRP A 30 2.96 -22.79 1.32
CA TRP A 30 3.08 -21.55 0.55
C TRP A 30 2.09 -21.43 -0.63
N ILE A 31 1.67 -22.55 -1.25
CA ILE A 31 0.64 -22.57 -2.31
C ILE A 31 -0.73 -22.16 -1.77
N VAL A 32 -1.10 -22.63 -0.59
CA VAL A 32 -2.39 -22.30 0.05
C VAL A 32 -2.40 -20.82 0.45
N GLU A 33 -1.28 -20.34 0.97
CA GLU A 33 -1.07 -18.92 1.24
C GLU A 33 -1.24 -18.06 -0.03
N ALA A 34 -0.59 -18.44 -1.13
CA ALA A 34 -0.69 -17.73 -2.40
C ALA A 34 -2.12 -17.72 -2.95
N LEU A 35 -2.83 -18.84 -2.89
CA LEU A 35 -4.24 -18.93 -3.32
C LEU A 35 -5.15 -18.04 -2.47
N LEU A 36 -4.98 -18.05 -1.15
CA LEU A 36 -5.78 -17.22 -0.25
C LEU A 36 -5.53 -15.72 -0.50
N GLY A 37 -4.27 -15.35 -0.72
CA GLY A 37 -3.88 -14.00 -1.11
C GLY A 37 -4.51 -13.58 -2.43
N TYR A 38 -4.45 -14.44 -3.45
CA TYR A 38 -5.04 -14.16 -4.75
C TYR A 38 -6.55 -13.93 -4.70
N ILE A 39 -7.29 -14.79 -3.97
CA ILE A 39 -8.74 -14.63 -3.77
C ILE A 39 -9.04 -13.32 -3.05
N PHE A 40 -8.26 -12.97 -2.02
CA PHE A 40 -8.41 -11.70 -1.32
C PHE A 40 -8.20 -10.51 -2.25
N PHE A 41 -7.15 -10.52 -3.09
CA PHE A 41 -6.91 -9.45 -4.05
C PHE A 41 -8.02 -9.32 -5.09
N ILE A 42 -8.58 -10.42 -5.60
CA ILE A 42 -9.74 -10.38 -6.49
C ILE A 42 -10.94 -9.74 -5.78
N MET A 43 -11.25 -10.16 -4.56
CA MET A 43 -12.36 -9.60 -3.78
C MET A 43 -12.19 -8.11 -3.53
N VAL A 44 -10.96 -7.66 -3.22
CA VAL A 44 -10.64 -6.23 -3.06
C VAL A 44 -10.82 -5.49 -4.38
N ALA A 45 -10.27 -6.03 -5.47
CA ALA A 45 -10.36 -5.43 -6.80
C ALA A 45 -11.82 -5.27 -7.27
N ILE A 46 -12.66 -6.29 -7.04
CA ILE A 46 -14.09 -6.25 -7.34
C ILE A 46 -14.81 -5.29 -6.41
N GLY A 47 -14.53 -5.33 -5.10
CA GLY A 47 -15.17 -4.46 -4.11
C GLY A 47 -14.88 -2.97 -4.38
N VAL A 48 -13.62 -2.63 -4.66
CA VAL A 48 -13.23 -1.27 -5.08
C VAL A 48 -13.86 -0.92 -6.41
N GLY A 49 -13.96 -1.86 -7.35
CA GLY A 49 -14.66 -1.69 -8.62
C GLY A 49 -16.13 -1.32 -8.41
N PHE A 50 -16.84 -2.06 -7.56
CA PHE A 50 -18.24 -1.75 -7.22
C PHE A 50 -18.38 -0.37 -6.56
N LEU A 51 -17.47 0.01 -5.67
CA LEU A 51 -17.48 1.31 -5.01
C LEU A 51 -17.20 2.47 -5.97
N THR A 52 -16.36 2.27 -6.98
CA THR A 52 -15.95 3.31 -7.93
C THR A 52 -16.89 3.40 -9.12
N PHE A 53 -17.21 2.28 -9.77
CA PHE A 53 -18.09 2.22 -10.93
C PHE A 53 -19.57 2.13 -10.56
N GLY A 54 -19.95 1.56 -9.42
CA GLY A 54 -21.36 1.42 -9.01
C GLY A 54 -21.95 2.68 -8.35
N ASN A 55 -21.12 3.61 -7.88
CA ASN A 55 -21.57 4.73 -7.05
C ASN A 55 -22.23 5.85 -7.85
N LYS A 56 -23.55 6.02 -7.73
CA LYS A 56 -24.35 7.09 -8.38
C LYS A 56 -23.93 8.52 -8.02
N SER A 57 -23.20 8.71 -6.92
CA SER A 57 -22.69 10.02 -6.50
C SER A 57 -21.62 10.57 -7.45
N ILE A 58 -20.92 9.70 -8.19
CA ILE A 58 -19.94 10.09 -9.19
C ILE A 58 -20.68 10.36 -10.52
N PRO A 59 -20.56 11.57 -11.11
CA PRO A 59 -21.13 11.88 -12.42
C PRO A 59 -20.78 10.84 -13.47
N GLY A 60 -21.73 10.49 -14.34
CA GLY A 60 -21.57 9.47 -15.38
C GLY A 60 -20.25 9.56 -16.18
N PRO A 61 -19.88 10.75 -16.70
CA PRO A 61 -18.62 10.92 -17.45
C PRO A 61 -17.36 10.62 -16.62
N LEU A 62 -17.38 10.89 -15.30
CA LEU A 62 -16.24 10.64 -14.41
C LEU A 62 -16.08 9.17 -14.03
N ARG A 63 -17.11 8.36 -14.28
CA ARG A 63 -17.12 6.92 -14.00
C ARG A 63 -16.44 6.11 -15.10
N GLU A 64 -16.13 6.73 -16.25
CA GLU A 64 -15.33 6.07 -17.28
C GLU A 64 -13.96 5.70 -16.71
N PHE A 65 -13.48 4.52 -17.08
CA PHE A 65 -12.25 3.93 -16.53
C PHE A 65 -11.06 4.90 -16.60
N LYS A 66 -10.93 5.67 -17.68
CA LYS A 66 -9.84 6.66 -17.87
C LYS A 66 -9.78 7.77 -16.83
N TYR A 67 -10.89 8.12 -16.18
CA TYR A 67 -10.91 9.14 -15.12
C TYR A 67 -10.86 8.53 -13.72
N VAL A 68 -11.50 7.38 -13.53
CA VAL A 68 -11.59 6.73 -12.20
C VAL A 68 -10.45 5.77 -11.91
N SER A 69 -9.65 5.39 -12.91
CA SER A 69 -8.52 4.47 -12.73
C SER A 69 -7.52 4.93 -11.67
N PRO A 70 -7.18 6.23 -11.50
CA PRO A 70 -6.30 6.62 -10.40
C PRO A 70 -6.91 6.35 -9.04
N LEU A 71 -8.22 6.53 -8.88
CA LEU A 71 -8.92 6.25 -7.63
C LEU A 71 -8.94 4.74 -7.38
N TYR A 72 -9.28 3.97 -8.40
CA TYR A 72 -9.32 2.52 -8.35
C TYR A 72 -7.95 1.93 -7.96
N ILE A 73 -6.89 2.27 -8.71
CA ILE A 73 -5.54 1.75 -8.48
C ILE A 73 -5.04 2.15 -7.09
N ASN A 74 -5.23 3.40 -6.68
CA ASN A 74 -4.79 3.84 -5.36
C ASN A 74 -5.49 3.10 -4.23
N LEU A 75 -6.81 2.88 -4.32
CA LEU A 75 -7.55 2.12 -3.30
C LEU A 75 -7.13 0.65 -3.26
N VAL A 76 -6.90 0.03 -4.41
CA VAL A 76 -6.38 -1.34 -4.48
C VAL A 76 -5.01 -1.41 -3.82
N VAL A 77 -4.07 -0.54 -4.19
CA VAL A 77 -2.71 -0.49 -3.62
C VAL A 77 -2.74 -0.18 -2.12
N LEU A 78 -3.64 0.71 -1.68
CA LEU A 78 -3.81 1.09 -0.27
C LEU A 78 -4.20 -0.11 0.60
N ILE A 79 -5.06 -1.00 0.09
CA ILE A 79 -5.49 -2.21 0.80
C ILE A 79 -4.47 -3.35 0.60
N ALA A 80 -3.86 -3.41 -0.58
CA ALA A 80 -2.98 -4.49 -0.98
C ALA A 80 -1.61 -4.46 -0.29
N LEU A 81 -0.98 -3.29 -0.20
CA LEU A 81 0.36 -3.17 0.38
C LEU A 81 0.42 -3.56 1.86
N PRO A 82 -0.51 -3.14 2.75
CA PRO A 82 -0.51 -3.60 4.14
C PRO A 82 -0.76 -5.11 4.25
N TYR A 83 -1.61 -5.65 3.39
CA TYR A 83 -1.90 -7.08 3.36
C TYR A 83 -0.67 -7.90 2.93
N TYR A 84 0.01 -7.48 1.87
CA TYR A 84 1.27 -8.10 1.43
C TYR A 84 2.36 -7.95 2.51
N SER A 85 2.45 -6.79 3.17
CA SER A 85 3.36 -6.56 4.30
C SER A 85 3.08 -7.50 5.48
N TRP A 86 1.81 -7.78 5.79
CA TRP A 86 1.43 -8.70 6.85
C TRP A 86 1.90 -10.14 6.56
N PHE A 87 1.69 -10.63 5.34
CA PHE A 87 2.23 -11.92 4.92
C PHE A 87 3.77 -11.92 4.83
N GLY A 88 4.37 -10.85 4.32
CA GLY A 88 5.82 -10.63 4.34
C GLY A 88 6.41 -10.57 5.75
N SER A 89 5.66 -10.10 6.74
CA SER A 89 6.05 -10.11 8.16
C SER A 89 6.12 -11.53 8.73
N LEU A 90 5.40 -12.51 8.16
CA LEU A 90 5.60 -13.93 8.50
C LEU A 90 7.01 -14.40 8.07
N ARG A 91 7.54 -13.78 7.02
CA ARG A 91 8.86 -14.06 6.40
C ARG A 91 9.98 -13.08 6.82
N GLU A 92 9.72 -12.19 7.79
CA GLU A 92 10.65 -11.13 8.26
C GLU A 92 10.99 -10.03 7.20
N GLU A 93 10.22 -9.92 6.11
CA GLU A 93 10.50 -9.04 4.95
C GLU A 93 9.45 -7.92 4.74
N GLY A 94 8.57 -7.66 5.72
CA GLY A 94 7.47 -6.68 5.62
C GLY A 94 7.76 -5.27 6.14
N PHE A 95 6.96 -4.28 5.71
CA PHE A 95 6.90 -2.95 6.33
C PHE A 95 6.21 -3.04 7.69
N SER A 96 6.99 -3.12 8.76
CA SER A 96 6.49 -3.18 10.14
C SER A 96 6.07 -1.81 10.71
N THR A 97 6.22 -0.73 9.94
CA THR A 97 5.97 0.63 10.41
C THR A 97 5.11 1.43 9.43
N LEU A 98 4.26 2.30 9.98
CA LEU A 98 3.46 3.27 9.22
C LEU A 98 4.34 4.16 8.33
N LYS A 99 5.56 4.48 8.80
CA LYS A 99 6.55 5.23 8.03
C LYS A 99 6.96 4.52 6.75
N GLY A 100 7.33 3.24 6.83
CA GLY A 100 7.73 2.45 5.66
C GLY A 100 6.60 2.26 4.67
N PHE A 101 5.38 2.01 5.16
CA PHE A 101 4.18 1.98 4.30
C PHE A 101 3.97 3.31 3.57
N SER A 102 3.96 4.42 4.30
CA SER A 102 3.76 5.75 3.71
C SER A 102 4.85 6.10 2.68
N GLU A 103 6.09 5.70 2.93
CA GLU A 103 7.21 5.91 2.01
C GLU A 103 7.00 5.17 0.68
N VAL A 104 6.73 3.86 0.74
CA VAL A 104 6.49 3.06 -0.47
C VAL A 104 5.22 3.49 -1.20
N PHE A 105 4.14 3.74 -0.48
CA PHE A 105 2.89 4.21 -1.07
C PHE A 105 3.09 5.56 -1.78
N LEU A 106 3.83 6.50 -1.18
CA LEU A 106 4.15 7.79 -1.78
C LEU A 106 4.99 7.64 -3.05
N TYR A 107 6.04 6.84 -3.02
CA TYR A 107 6.89 6.63 -4.20
C TYR A 107 6.14 5.95 -5.35
N LEU A 108 5.36 4.91 -5.06
CA LEU A 108 4.56 4.22 -6.07
C LEU A 108 3.50 5.14 -6.66
N ASN A 109 2.76 5.88 -5.82
CA ASN A 109 1.76 6.83 -6.27
C ASN A 109 2.40 7.95 -7.11
N GLY A 110 3.51 8.54 -6.65
CA GLY A 110 4.20 9.60 -7.34
C GLY A 110 4.75 9.17 -8.70
N LEU A 111 5.37 7.99 -8.78
CA LEU A 111 5.85 7.43 -10.04
C LEU A 111 4.69 7.14 -10.99
N LEU A 112 3.63 6.49 -10.52
CA LEU A 112 2.44 6.18 -11.31
C LEU A 112 1.76 7.45 -11.83
N PHE A 113 1.70 8.50 -11.02
CA PHE A 113 1.18 9.80 -11.44
C PHE A 113 1.97 10.39 -12.60
N LEU A 114 3.31 10.41 -12.50
CA LEU A 114 4.16 10.95 -13.56
C LEU A 114 4.02 10.15 -14.87
N LEU A 115 4.04 8.81 -14.78
CA LEU A 115 3.86 7.95 -15.96
C LEU A 115 2.50 8.17 -16.62
N HIS A 116 1.42 8.14 -15.83
CA HIS A 116 0.08 8.37 -16.35
C HIS A 116 -0.12 9.80 -16.87
N TYR A 117 0.50 10.79 -16.24
CA TYR A 117 0.41 12.17 -16.69
C TYR A 117 1.07 12.36 -18.06
N PHE A 118 2.34 11.97 -18.21
CA PHE A 118 3.13 12.29 -19.40
C PHE A 118 2.95 11.28 -20.55
N ILE A 119 3.00 9.99 -20.23
CA ILE A 119 3.09 8.91 -21.22
C ILE A 119 1.74 8.21 -21.38
N GLY A 120 0.93 8.20 -20.33
CA GLY A 120 -0.21 7.28 -20.24
C GLY A 120 0.26 5.86 -19.89
N ILE A 121 -0.69 4.94 -19.83
CA ILE A 121 -0.42 3.51 -19.60
C ILE A 121 -0.94 2.76 -20.82
N ALA A 122 -0.02 2.22 -21.63
CA ALA A 122 -0.36 1.43 -22.81
C ALA A 122 -0.27 -0.06 -22.50
N LEU A 123 -1.19 -0.85 -23.05
CA LEU A 123 -1.02 -2.30 -23.18
C LEU A 123 -0.29 -2.61 -24.50
N GLU A 124 0.27 -3.81 -24.63
CA GLU A 124 1.06 -4.27 -25.79
C GLU A 124 0.35 -4.09 -27.14
N ASP A 125 -0.98 -3.99 -27.14
CA ASP A 125 -1.82 -3.94 -28.35
C ASP A 125 -1.83 -2.55 -29.04
N GLY A 126 -1.06 -1.58 -28.54
CA GLY A 126 -0.90 -0.25 -29.16
C GLY A 126 -2.06 0.72 -28.92
N GLU A 127 -3.22 0.23 -28.46
CA GLU A 127 -4.29 1.07 -27.93
C GLU A 127 -4.02 1.40 -26.46
N GLY A 128 -3.82 2.68 -26.15
CA GLY A 128 -3.54 3.13 -24.79
C GLY A 128 -4.65 2.75 -23.81
N PHE A 129 -4.37 1.84 -22.87
CA PHE A 129 -5.30 1.44 -21.80
C PHE A 129 -5.76 2.64 -20.97
N LEU A 130 -4.83 3.55 -20.70
CA LEU A 130 -5.09 4.87 -20.13
C LEU A 130 -4.33 5.93 -20.94
N PRO A 131 -5.03 6.84 -21.63
CA PRO A 131 -4.35 7.92 -22.34
C PRO A 131 -3.63 8.84 -21.33
N PRO A 132 -2.59 9.58 -21.77
CA PRO A 132 -1.96 10.59 -20.95
C PRO A 132 -2.99 11.56 -20.36
N LEU A 133 -2.83 11.97 -19.11
CA LEU A 133 -3.81 12.84 -18.46
C LEU A 133 -4.00 14.17 -19.21
N TRP A 134 -2.94 14.71 -19.81
CA TRP A 134 -3.03 15.95 -20.60
C TRP A 134 -3.87 15.81 -21.89
N ASN A 135 -4.10 14.57 -22.36
CA ASN A 135 -4.94 14.27 -23.52
C ASN A 135 -6.42 14.00 -23.16
N LEU A 136 -6.76 14.03 -21.87
CA LEU A 136 -8.14 13.88 -21.41
C LEU A 136 -8.97 15.16 -21.60
N ASN A 137 -10.29 15.02 -21.57
CA ASN A 137 -11.19 16.16 -21.67
C ASN A 137 -10.92 17.15 -20.51
N PRO A 138 -10.61 18.43 -20.82
CA PRO A 138 -10.29 19.45 -19.80
C PRO A 138 -11.38 19.64 -18.73
N ARG A 139 -12.65 19.34 -19.06
CA ARG A 139 -13.78 19.42 -18.12
C ARG A 139 -13.67 18.40 -16.98
N TYR A 140 -13.03 17.26 -17.23
CA TYR A 140 -13.04 16.10 -16.33
C TYR A 140 -11.65 15.68 -15.85
N VAL A 141 -10.57 16.17 -16.49
CA VAL A 141 -9.18 15.85 -16.13
C VAL A 141 -8.80 16.25 -14.70
N TRP A 142 -9.49 17.22 -14.11
CA TRP A 142 -9.23 17.63 -12.72
C TRP A 142 -9.46 16.49 -11.73
N PHE A 143 -10.37 15.55 -12.02
CA PHE A 143 -10.71 14.45 -11.12
C PHE A 143 -9.55 13.45 -10.93
N PRO A 144 -8.96 12.86 -11.99
CA PRO A 144 -7.79 11.99 -11.84
C PRO A 144 -6.60 12.74 -11.23
N ILE A 145 -6.36 14.01 -11.61
CA ILE A 145 -5.27 14.83 -11.02
C ILE A 145 -5.49 15.03 -9.52
N ALA A 146 -6.68 15.49 -9.11
CA ALA A 146 -7.03 15.70 -7.71
C ALA A 146 -6.91 14.41 -6.90
N THR A 147 -7.30 13.28 -7.50
CA THR A 147 -7.14 11.96 -6.87
C THR A 147 -5.68 11.66 -6.57
N TYR A 148 -4.78 11.79 -7.55
CA TYR A 148 -3.34 11.58 -7.31
C TYR A 148 -2.82 12.52 -6.22
N LEU A 149 -3.18 13.80 -6.26
CA LEU A 149 -2.75 14.77 -5.26
C LEU A 149 -3.21 14.38 -3.85
N ILE A 150 -4.48 13.98 -3.67
CA ILE A 150 -4.99 13.53 -2.37
C ILE A 150 -4.19 12.33 -1.85
N PHE A 151 -3.99 11.31 -2.69
CA PHE A 151 -3.23 10.12 -2.32
C PHE A 151 -1.72 10.36 -2.18
N PHE A 152 -1.19 11.44 -2.74
CA PHE A 152 0.18 11.89 -2.51
C PHE A 152 0.31 12.64 -1.17
N PHE A 153 -0.63 13.53 -0.85
CA PHE A 153 -0.56 14.35 0.37
C PHE A 153 -0.80 13.56 1.64
N ILE A 154 -1.72 12.58 1.64
CA ILE A 154 -1.99 11.74 2.82
C ILE A 154 -0.71 11.10 3.39
N PRO A 155 0.06 10.28 2.64
CA PRO A 155 1.28 9.66 3.14
C PRO A 155 2.40 10.67 3.41
N ALA A 156 2.47 11.76 2.62
CA ALA A 156 3.46 12.82 2.83
C ALA A 156 3.27 13.50 4.20
N LEU A 157 2.02 13.86 4.54
CA LEU A 157 1.68 14.42 5.84
C LEU A 157 1.92 13.41 6.96
N THR A 158 1.54 12.15 6.78
CA THR A 158 1.82 11.09 7.75
C THR A 158 3.32 11.00 8.05
N MET A 159 4.17 10.96 7.02
CA MET A 159 5.63 10.94 7.19
C MET A 159 6.15 12.19 7.91
N LEU A 160 5.64 13.37 7.56
CA LEU A 160 6.05 14.62 8.19
C LEU A 160 5.71 14.64 9.69
N ILE A 161 4.50 14.21 10.06
CA ILE A 161 4.04 14.10 11.45
C ILE A 161 4.90 13.09 12.22
N LEU A 162 5.17 11.92 11.64
CA LEU A 162 6.02 10.90 12.26
C LEU A 162 7.44 11.43 12.51
N LYS A 163 8.03 12.10 11.53
CA LYS A 163 9.35 12.74 11.63
C LYS A 163 9.38 13.81 12.72
N TYR A 164 8.35 14.64 12.79
CA TYR A 164 8.21 15.67 13.83
C TYR A 164 8.14 15.05 15.23
N ASN A 165 7.31 14.02 15.41
CA ASN A 165 7.16 13.30 16.68
C ASN A 165 8.45 12.61 17.12
N GLU A 166 9.17 11.98 16.19
CA GLU A 166 10.48 11.36 16.46
C GLU A 166 11.49 12.41 16.96
N LYS A 167 11.55 13.58 16.31
CA LYS A 167 12.42 14.69 16.72
C LYS A 167 12.02 15.25 18.09
N LYS A 168 10.73 15.35 18.40
CA LYS A 168 10.21 15.79 19.71
C LYS A 168 10.61 14.81 20.83
N ARG A 169 10.47 13.50 20.60
CA ARG A 169 10.87 12.47 21.59
C ARG A 169 12.36 12.53 21.90
N LYS A 170 13.22 12.60 20.87
CA LYS A 170 14.68 12.71 21.05
C LYS A 170 15.09 13.92 21.91
N LYS A 171 14.47 15.08 21.70
CA LYS A 171 14.71 16.29 22.51
C LYS A 171 14.27 16.14 23.96
N HIS A 172 13.16 15.45 24.21
CA HIS A 172 12.66 15.20 25.55
C HIS A 172 13.59 14.24 26.32
N ASP A 173 14.08 13.18 25.67
CA ASP A 173 14.98 12.21 26.30
C ASP A 173 16.37 12.82 26.61
N GLN A 174 16.85 13.74 25.77
CA GLN A 174 18.05 14.56 26.04
C GLN A 174 17.88 15.46 27.28
N ARG A 175 16.68 16.01 27.52
CA ARG A 175 16.43 16.84 28.71
C ARG A 175 16.31 16.04 30.01
N LYS A 176 15.96 14.76 29.93
CA LYS A 176 15.88 13.85 31.09
C LYS A 176 17.21 13.22 31.48
N SER A 177 18.23 13.30 30.61
CA SER A 177 19.56 12.72 30.82
C SER A 177 20.59 13.75 31.30
N ILE A 178 20.17 15.00 31.49
CA ILE A 178 20.89 16.10 32.15
C ILE A 178 20.29 16.26 33.55
#